data_AF-A0A7S1C278-F1
#
_entry.id   AF-A0A7S1C278-F1
#
_cell.length_a   1.000
_cell.length_b   1.000
_cell.length_c   1.000
_cell.angle_alpha   90.00
_cell.angle_beta   90.00
_cell.angle_gamma   90.00
#
_symmetry.space_group_name_H-M   'P 1'
#
loop_
_entity.id
_entity.type
_entity.pdbx_description
1 polymer ?
#
loop_
_entity_poly.entity_id
_entity_poly.type
_entity_poly.pdbx_seq_one_letter_code
_entity_poly.pdbx_strand_id
1 'polypeptide(L)'
;SVAAPSDLSSSRHVTVITTASLPWMTGTAVNPPPRAAHLLRRQLRSPPSSSAGVRLVAPWLEDPRDRRRLYGAPGFSDRCAQEAHLRAWLRDAAGMADAADALEIWYEESRTTLVFVVASH
;
A
#
# COMPACT_ATOMS: atom_id res chain seq x y z
N SER A 1 -9.44 -15.16 34.75
CA SER A 1 -9.04 -13.88 34.15
C SER A 1 -9.79 -13.74 32.84
N VAL A 2 -10.79 -12.88 32.76
CA VAL A 2 -11.55 -12.63 31.52
C VAL A 2 -10.74 -11.60 30.75
N ALA A 3 -10.12 -12.01 29.65
CA ALA A 3 -9.47 -11.08 28.74
C ALA A 3 -10.54 -10.09 28.26
N ALA A 4 -10.29 -8.78 28.44
CA ALA A 4 -11.14 -7.75 27.88
C ALA A 4 -11.31 -8.03 26.37
N PRO A 5 -12.54 -7.94 25.81
CA PRO A 5 -12.74 -8.13 24.39
C PRO A 5 -11.77 -7.20 23.65
N SER A 6 -10.86 -7.79 22.88
CA SER A 6 -9.87 -7.01 22.15
C SER A 6 -10.64 -6.13 21.17
N ASP A 7 -10.50 -4.81 21.32
CA ASP A 7 -11.18 -3.82 20.45
C ASP A 7 -10.81 -3.98 18.95
N LEU A 8 -9.75 -4.76 18.69
CA LEU A 8 -9.29 -5.21 17.38
C LEU A 8 -10.18 -6.29 16.71
N SER A 9 -11.26 -6.73 17.38
CA SER A 9 -12.25 -7.69 16.89
C SER A 9 -13.44 -7.03 16.18
N SER A 10 -13.62 -5.72 16.37
CA SER A 10 -14.67 -4.98 15.66
C SER A 10 -14.22 -4.66 14.23
N SER A 11 -15.10 -4.92 13.27
CA SER A 11 -14.87 -4.62 11.86
C SER A 11 -14.91 -3.07 11.71
N ARG A 12 -13.74 -2.47 11.48
CA ARG A 12 -13.47 -1.02 11.38
C ARG A 12 -12.75 -0.68 10.07
N HIS A 13 -12.89 0.57 9.63
CA HIS A 13 -12.11 1.08 8.51
C HIS A 13 -10.65 1.29 8.92
N VAL A 14 -9.69 0.80 8.14
CA VAL A 14 -8.25 0.95 8.41
C VAL A 14 -7.57 1.65 7.25
N THR A 15 -6.86 2.74 7.53
CA THR A 15 -6.04 3.45 6.54
C THR A 15 -4.57 3.23 6.83
N VAL A 16 -3.86 2.63 5.87
CA VAL A 16 -2.41 2.46 5.89
C VAL A 16 -1.80 3.56 5.03
N ILE A 17 -1.08 4.50 5.64
CA ILE A 17 -0.39 5.59 4.92
C ILE A 17 1.10 5.24 4.85
N THR A 18 1.71 5.43 3.69
CA THR A 18 3.15 5.23 3.52
C THR A 18 3.80 6.33 2.69
N THR A 19 5.07 6.62 3.02
CA THR A 19 5.97 7.47 2.24
C THR A 19 6.95 6.66 1.37
N ALA A 20 6.95 5.34 1.51
CA ALA A 20 7.81 4.42 0.77
C ALA A 20 6.99 3.19 0.36
N SER A 21 6.68 3.08 -0.92
CA SER A 21 6.01 1.88 -1.45
C SER A 21 6.43 1.50 -2.87
N LEU A 22 6.98 2.44 -3.64
CA LEU A 22 7.13 2.28 -5.09
C LEU A 22 8.39 2.98 -5.63
N PRO A 23 8.94 2.53 -6.77
CA PRO A 23 8.71 1.24 -7.44
C PRO A 23 9.51 0.10 -6.78
N TRP A 24 10.44 0.45 -5.88
CA TRP A 24 11.56 -0.43 -5.56
C TRP A 24 11.15 -1.73 -4.88
N MET A 25 9.96 -1.79 -4.26
CA MET A 25 9.35 -3.00 -3.69
C MET A 25 10.39 -3.93 -3.04
N THR A 26 11.33 -3.30 -2.34
CA THR A 26 12.47 -3.90 -1.64
C THR A 26 12.66 -3.11 -0.34
N GLY A 27 13.21 -3.76 0.69
CA GLY A 27 13.41 -3.15 2.00
C GLY A 27 12.10 -2.74 2.68
N THR A 28 12.10 -1.60 3.36
CA THR A 28 10.94 -1.11 4.15
C THR A 28 9.73 -0.72 3.30
N ALA A 29 9.95 -0.38 2.02
CA ALA A 29 8.88 -0.04 1.07
C ALA A 29 7.94 -1.21 0.77
N VAL A 30 8.37 -2.45 1.03
CA VAL A 30 7.56 -3.66 0.84
C VAL A 30 6.48 -3.79 1.90
N ASN A 31 6.65 -3.25 3.10
CA ASN A 31 5.79 -3.59 4.23
C ASN A 31 4.35 -3.04 4.13
N PRO A 32 4.11 -1.80 3.68
CA PRO A 32 2.77 -1.21 3.70
C PRO A 32 1.74 -1.89 2.75
N PRO A 33 2.05 -2.15 1.46
CA PRO A 33 1.08 -2.78 0.56
C PRO A 33 0.58 -4.18 0.99
N PRO A 34 1.43 -5.17 1.30
CA PRO A 34 1.00 -6.48 1.76
C PRO A 34 0.38 -6.42 3.17
N ARG A 35 0.75 -5.46 4.02
CA ARG A 35 0.08 -5.24 5.31
C ARG A 35 -1.36 -4.78 5.13
N ALA A 36 -1.59 -3.80 4.24
CA ALA A 36 -2.94 -3.36 3.90
C ALA A 36 -3.75 -4.50 3.26
N ALA A 37 -3.16 -5.22 2.31
CA ALA A 37 -3.79 -6.38 1.68
C ALA A 37 -4.13 -7.49 2.69
N HIS A 38 -3.24 -7.80 3.63
CA HIS A 38 -3.49 -8.80 4.67
C HIS A 38 -4.64 -8.39 5.61
N LEU A 39 -4.68 -7.13 6.02
CA LEU A 39 -5.79 -6.59 6.81
C LEU A 39 -7.12 -6.70 6.07
N LEU A 40 -7.13 -6.39 4.77
CA LEU A 40 -8.31 -6.52 3.93
C LEU A 40 -8.79 -7.96 3.86
N ARG A 41 -7.90 -8.92 3.62
CA ARG A 41 -8.25 -10.36 3.56
C ARG A 41 -8.86 -10.86 4.86
N ARG A 42 -8.40 -10.35 6.00
CA ARG A 42 -9.00 -10.67 7.31
C ARG A 42 -10.43 -10.14 7.42
N GLN A 43 -10.69 -8.93 6.93
CA GLN A 43 -12.02 -8.32 6.91
C GLN A 43 -12.96 -9.04 5.93
N LEU A 44 -12.48 -9.40 4.73
CA LEU A 44 -13.25 -10.15 3.72
C LEU A 44 -13.68 -11.55 4.19
N ARG A 45 -12.97 -12.13 5.16
CA ARG A 45 -13.28 -13.44 5.76
C ARG A 45 -14.21 -13.36 6.97
N SER A 46 -14.53 -12.15 7.44
CA SER A 46 -15.37 -11.95 8.62
C SER A 46 -16.86 -11.87 8.22
N PRO A 47 -17.80 -12.27 9.10
CA PRO A 47 -19.23 -12.15 8.82
C PRO A 47 -19.61 -10.70 8.48
N PRO A 48 -20.56 -10.46 7.57
CA PRO A 48 -20.98 -9.12 7.16
C PRO A 48 -21.74 -8.44 8.31
N SER A 49 -21.01 -7.85 9.26
CA SER A 49 -21.57 -7.23 10.47
C SER A 49 -21.18 -5.76 10.64
N SER A 50 -20.35 -5.18 9.79
CA SER A 50 -20.17 -3.72 9.72
C SER A 50 -19.40 -3.30 8.46
N SER A 51 -19.52 -2.03 8.09
CA SER A 51 -18.89 -1.33 6.97
C SER A 51 -17.36 -1.18 7.09
N ALA A 52 -16.64 -2.28 7.31
CA ALA A 52 -15.18 -2.25 7.29
C ALA A 52 -14.61 -2.24 5.87
N GLY A 53 -13.47 -1.55 5.75
CA GLY A 53 -12.65 -1.53 4.56
C GLY A 53 -11.21 -1.25 4.95
N VAL A 54 -10.30 -1.49 4.01
CA VAL A 54 -8.90 -1.12 4.15
C VAL A 54 -8.49 -0.27 2.97
N ARG A 55 -7.82 0.85 3.26
CA ARG A 55 -7.28 1.77 2.29
C ARG A 55 -5.77 1.85 2.42
N LEU A 56 -5.06 1.84 1.29
CA LEU A 56 -3.65 2.18 1.19
C LEU A 56 -3.53 3.60 0.62
N VAL A 57 -2.84 4.49 1.32
CA VAL A 57 -2.44 5.81 0.78
C VAL A 57 -0.96 5.76 0.44
N ALA A 58 -0.66 5.81 -0.85
CA ALA A 58 0.69 5.79 -1.40
C ALA A 58 1.12 7.21 -1.82
N PRO A 59 2.43 7.51 -1.84
CA PRO A 59 2.89 8.81 -2.33
C PRO A 59 2.80 8.85 -3.86
N TRP A 60 2.40 10.00 -4.40
CA TRP A 60 2.55 10.34 -5.81
C TRP A 60 3.42 11.57 -5.94
N LEU A 61 4.58 11.41 -6.58
CA LEU A 61 5.45 12.52 -6.95
C LEU A 61 4.87 13.20 -8.18
N GLU A 62 4.49 14.46 -8.09
CA GLU A 62 3.88 15.20 -9.21
C GLU A 62 4.89 15.56 -10.31
N ASP A 63 6.14 15.89 -9.96
CA ASP A 63 7.16 16.21 -10.97
C ASP A 63 7.67 14.93 -11.67
N PRO A 64 7.49 14.79 -12.99
CA PRO A 64 8.05 13.65 -13.74
C PRO A 64 9.58 13.54 -13.64
N ARG A 65 10.29 14.65 -13.41
CA ARG A 65 11.74 14.66 -13.19
C ARG A 65 12.09 13.97 -11.88
N ASP A 66 11.35 14.22 -10.82
CA ASP A 66 11.55 13.57 -9.53
C ASP A 66 11.20 12.09 -9.62
N ARG A 67 10.11 11.73 -10.30
CA ARG A 67 9.80 10.32 -10.59
C ARG A 67 10.93 9.63 -11.34
N ARG A 68 11.42 10.19 -12.44
CA ARG A 68 12.54 9.58 -13.19
C ARG A 68 13.82 9.49 -12.36
N ARG A 69 14.14 10.53 -11.59
CA ARG A 69 15.33 10.56 -10.75
C ARG A 69 15.26 9.53 -9.63
N LEU A 70 14.08 9.38 -9.02
CA LEU A 70 13.88 8.53 -7.85
C LEU A 70 13.57 7.07 -8.19
N TYR A 71 12.76 6.86 -9.23
CA TYR A 71 12.23 5.55 -9.61
C TYR A 71 13.05 4.90 -10.73
N GLY A 72 13.85 5.68 -11.47
CA GLY A 72 14.54 5.19 -12.66
C GLY A 72 13.52 4.64 -13.67
N ALA A 73 13.69 3.37 -14.05
CA ALA A 73 12.70 2.61 -14.79
C ALA A 73 12.08 1.53 -13.88
N PRO A 74 10.73 1.48 -13.71
CA PRO A 74 9.72 2.28 -14.41
C PRO A 74 9.54 3.68 -13.80
N GLY A 75 9.67 4.71 -14.64
CA GLY A 75 9.25 6.07 -14.32
C GLY A 75 7.77 6.21 -14.68
N PHE A 76 6.86 5.94 -13.74
CA PHE A 76 5.41 5.97 -14.00
C PHE A 76 4.98 7.29 -14.65
N SER A 77 4.21 7.21 -15.74
CA SER A 77 3.66 8.38 -16.44
C SER A 77 2.58 9.08 -15.62
N ASP A 78 1.76 8.28 -14.94
CA ASP A 78 0.56 8.69 -14.20
C ASP A 78 0.26 7.73 -13.03
N ARG A 79 -0.69 8.14 -12.17
CA ARG A 79 -1.12 7.37 -10.99
C ARG A 79 -1.68 6.00 -11.36
N CYS A 80 -2.35 5.86 -12.51
CA CYS A 80 -2.93 4.59 -12.95
C CYS A 80 -1.83 3.57 -13.29
N ALA A 81 -0.77 3.98 -13.97
CA ALA A 81 0.39 3.13 -14.24
C ALA A 81 1.08 2.68 -12.94
N GLN A 82 1.19 3.59 -11.98
CA GLN A 82 1.74 3.29 -10.65
C GLN A 82 0.84 2.31 -9.87
N GLU A 83 -0.48 2.47 -9.95
CA GLU A 83 -1.44 1.56 -9.31
C GLU A 83 -1.42 0.18 -9.94
N ALA A 84 -1.41 0.11 -11.27
CA ALA A 84 -1.33 -1.14 -12.02
C ALA A 84 -0.09 -1.94 -11.62
N HIS A 85 1.06 -1.26 -11.45
CA HIS A 85 2.28 -1.88 -10.98
C HIS A 85 2.16 -2.41 -9.54
N LEU A 86 1.56 -1.63 -8.63
CA LEU A 86 1.32 -2.07 -7.25
C LEU A 86 0.37 -3.29 -7.19
N ARG A 87 -0.71 -3.28 -7.96
CA ARG A 87 -1.66 -4.39 -8.05
C ARG A 87 -1.02 -5.64 -8.67
N ALA A 88 -0.24 -5.49 -9.73
CA ALA A 88 0.51 -6.59 -10.34
C ALA A 88 1.45 -7.23 -9.32
N TRP A 89 2.21 -6.43 -8.58
CA TRP A 89 3.09 -6.97 -7.55
C TRP A 89 2.34 -7.66 -6.40
N LEU A 90 1.23 -7.09 -5.92
CA LEU A 90 0.40 -7.74 -4.90
C LEU A 90 -0.12 -9.10 -5.37
N ARG A 91 -0.49 -9.20 -6.65
CA ARG A 91 -0.96 -10.45 -7.26
C ARG A 91 0.17 -11.45 -7.42
N ASP A 92 1.24 -11.05 -8.09
CA ASP A 92 2.24 -11.97 -8.64
C ASP A 92 3.36 -12.27 -7.63
N ALA A 93 3.85 -11.24 -6.93
CA ALA A 93 4.95 -11.39 -5.99
C ALA A 93 4.46 -11.71 -4.56
N ALA A 94 3.38 -11.09 -4.10
CA ALA A 94 2.84 -11.33 -2.76
C ALA A 94 1.78 -12.45 -2.70
N GLY A 95 1.31 -12.96 -3.85
CA GLY A 95 0.32 -14.03 -3.91
C GLY A 95 -1.05 -13.63 -3.34
N MET A 96 -1.42 -12.36 -3.43
CA MET A 96 -2.65 -11.80 -2.84
C MET A 96 -3.60 -11.27 -3.93
N ALA A 97 -3.94 -12.10 -4.92
CA ALA A 97 -4.80 -11.72 -6.05
C ALA A 97 -6.16 -11.15 -5.59
N ASP A 98 -6.78 -11.79 -4.61
CA ASP A 98 -8.05 -11.36 -3.99
C ASP A 98 -7.98 -9.93 -3.44
N ALA A 99 -6.91 -9.63 -2.71
CA ALA A 99 -6.69 -8.30 -2.17
C ALA A 99 -6.21 -7.30 -3.24
N ALA A 100 -5.45 -7.75 -4.23
CA ALA A 100 -4.97 -6.92 -5.33
C ALA A 100 -6.11 -6.35 -6.17
N ASP A 101 -7.28 -6.99 -6.19
CA ASP A 101 -8.48 -6.50 -6.86
C ASP A 101 -9.33 -5.61 -5.95
N ALA A 102 -9.48 -5.98 -4.67
CA ALA A 102 -10.39 -5.33 -3.75
C ALA A 102 -9.81 -4.14 -2.96
N LEU A 103 -8.48 -4.00 -2.89
CA LEU A 103 -7.84 -2.94 -2.09
C LEU A 103 -8.12 -1.55 -2.66
N GLU A 104 -8.61 -0.66 -1.80
CA GLU A 104 -8.77 0.75 -2.11
C GLU A 104 -7.39 1.45 -2.02
N ILE A 105 -6.94 2.05 -3.12
CA ILE A 105 -5.64 2.71 -3.21
C ILE A 105 -5.86 4.18 -3.52
N TRP A 106 -5.29 5.05 -2.68
CA TRP A 106 -5.33 6.50 -2.80
C TRP A 106 -3.92 7.05 -2.89
N TYR A 107 -3.79 8.25 -3.46
CA TYR A 107 -2.51 8.92 -3.61
C TYR A 107 -2.50 10.23 -2.86
N GLU A 108 -1.46 10.46 -2.08
CA GLU A 108 -1.15 11.76 -1.49
C GLU A 108 -0.19 12.52 -2.39
N GLU A 109 -0.46 13.82 -2.60
CA GLU A 109 0.34 14.71 -3.43
C GLU A 109 1.58 15.15 -2.67
N SER A 110 2.65 14.37 -2.77
CA SER A 110 3.90 14.68 -2.09
C SER A 110 4.74 15.64 -2.95
N ARG A 111 4.90 16.89 -2.49
CA ARG A 111 5.90 17.84 -3.06
C ARG A 111 7.33 17.53 -2.63
N THR A 112 7.49 16.76 -1.55
CA THR A 112 8.78 16.37 -0.99
C THR A 112 8.66 14.95 -0.42
N THR A 113 9.02 13.92 -1.19
CA THR A 113 9.20 12.60 -0.58
C THR A 113 10.54 12.58 0.15
N LEU A 114 10.52 12.51 1.49
CA LEU A 114 11.67 12.12 2.29
C LEU A 114 11.99 10.65 1.99
N VAL A 115 12.72 10.41 0.91
CA VAL A 115 13.25 9.09 0.58
C VAL A 115 14.58 8.97 1.28
N PHE A 116 14.63 8.19 2.35
CA PHE A 116 15.89 7.67 2.86
C PHE A 116 16.40 6.61 1.87
N VAL A 117 17.14 7.05 0.84
CA VAL A 117 17.99 6.15 0.07
C VAL A 117 19.19 5.83 0.95
N VAL A 118 19.14 4.74 1.71
CA VAL A 118 20.35 4.18 2.30
C VAL A 118 21.04 3.39 1.18
N ALA A 119 21.88 4.06 0.41
CA ALA A 119 22.83 3.40 -0.47
C ALA A 119 24.03 2.97 0.40
N SER A 120 24.26 1.67 0.51
CA SER A 120 25.52 1.12 1.02
C SER A 120 26.52 1.04 -0.13
N HIS A 121 27.69 1.66 0.06
CA HIS A 121 28.89 1.47 -0.76
C HIS A 121 29.52 0.10 -0.49
#